data_AF-A0A2G8KKL5-F1
#
_entry.id   AF-A0A2G8KKL5-F1
#
_cell.length_a   1.000
_cell.length_b   1.000
_cell.length_c   1.000
_cell.angle_alpha   90.00
_cell.angle_beta   90.00
_cell.angle_gamma   90.00
#
_symmetry.space_group_name_H-M   'P 1'
#
loop_
_entity.id
_entity.type
_entity.pdbx_description
1 polymer ?
#
loop_
_entity_poly.entity_id
_entity_poly.type
_entity_poly.pdbx_seq_one_letter_code
_entity_poly.pdbx_strand_id
1 'polypeptide(L)'
;MAGGSETGAQLLARLGSRPSLQGLCPLLFGEEYPKPGGLIEFCGESGTAKTECLLNFAVSCILPPNWNGYALGGVGSGVVFIDTQSQFSMLRAFTLLEKRVTSSISSTDVSPVREGGVLQLDDLTSGSTVGQRLGLHSADQGTRRKNTGKDQRLTR
;
A
#
# COMPACT_ATOMS: atom_id res chain seq x y z
N MET A 1 24.66 3.78 -43.40
CA MET A 1 24.81 2.91 -42.22
C MET A 1 23.76 1.82 -42.32
N ALA A 2 24.16 0.55 -42.38
CA ALA A 2 23.23 -0.55 -42.53
C ALA A 2 22.37 -0.70 -41.27
N GLY A 3 21.05 -0.51 -41.40
CA GLY A 3 20.09 -0.84 -40.37
C GLY A 3 19.93 -2.36 -40.30
N GLY A 4 20.77 -3.03 -39.51
CA GLY A 4 20.60 -4.46 -39.23
C GLY A 4 19.41 -4.68 -38.32
N SER A 5 18.57 -5.67 -38.64
CA SER A 5 17.47 -6.09 -37.76
C SER A 5 18.03 -6.66 -36.44
N GLU A 6 17.47 -6.23 -35.31
CA GLU A 6 17.75 -6.80 -33.98
C GLU A 6 16.90 -8.08 -33.80
N THR A 7 17.52 -9.15 -33.31
CA THR A 7 16.82 -10.37 -32.87
C THR A 7 16.24 -10.18 -31.46
N GLY A 8 15.21 -10.94 -31.10
CA GLY A 8 14.65 -10.90 -29.74
C GLY A 8 15.68 -11.20 -28.63
N ALA A 9 16.64 -12.10 -28.91
CA ALA A 9 17.72 -12.40 -27.98
C ALA A 9 18.68 -11.21 -27.79
N GLN A 10 19.02 -10.50 -28.87
CA GLN A 10 19.84 -9.28 -28.79
C GLN A 10 19.13 -8.17 -28.01
N LEU A 11 17.82 -8.00 -28.23
CA LEU A 11 16.99 -7.08 -27.46
C LEU A 11 17.04 -7.40 -25.96
N LEU A 12 16.80 -8.66 -25.58
CA LEU A 12 16.81 -9.07 -24.17
C LEU A 12 18.20 -8.95 -23.53
N ALA A 13 19.27 -9.22 -24.29
CA ALA A 13 20.64 -9.05 -23.83
C ALA A 13 20.95 -7.57 -23.55
N ARG A 14 20.49 -6.65 -24.40
CA ARG A 14 20.63 -5.20 -24.21
C ARG A 14 19.78 -4.69 -23.05
N LEU A 15 18.61 -5.28 -22.80
CA LEU A 15 17.79 -5.06 -21.60
C LEU A 15 18.29 -5.89 -20.39
N GLY A 16 19.54 -6.33 -20.42
CA GLY A 16 20.15 -7.24 -19.45
C GLY A 16 20.37 -6.65 -18.05
N SER A 17 20.12 -5.36 -17.82
CA SER A 17 20.20 -4.80 -16.47
C SER A 17 19.20 -5.51 -15.55
N ARG A 18 19.62 -5.80 -14.32
CA ARG A 18 18.81 -6.47 -13.30
C ARG A 18 18.87 -5.62 -12.03
N PRO A 19 18.07 -4.53 -11.96
CA PRO A 19 18.05 -3.70 -10.76
C PRO A 19 17.60 -4.50 -9.54
N SER A 20 17.94 -4.02 -8.34
CA SER A 20 17.45 -4.60 -7.10
C SER A 20 15.94 -4.45 -7.02
N LEU A 21 15.24 -5.54 -6.68
CA LEU A 21 13.80 -5.54 -6.40
C LEU A 21 13.51 -5.50 -4.90
N GLN A 22 14.43 -4.93 -4.11
CA GLN A 22 14.22 -4.73 -2.68
C GLN A 22 12.94 -3.92 -2.43
N GLY A 23 12.12 -4.39 -1.49
CA GLY A 23 10.83 -3.78 -1.18
C GLY A 23 9.69 -4.17 -2.14
N LEU A 24 9.96 -4.98 -3.17
CA LEU A 24 8.88 -5.57 -3.97
C LEU A 24 8.07 -6.51 -3.09
N CYS A 25 6.76 -6.26 -2.98
CA CYS A 25 5.77 -7.06 -2.24
C CYS A 25 6.31 -7.67 -0.93
N PRO A 26 6.55 -6.86 0.12
CA PRO A 26 7.13 -7.36 1.38
C PRO A 26 6.28 -8.44 2.05
N LEU A 27 4.96 -8.43 1.83
CA LEU A 27 4.05 -9.46 2.36
C LEU A 27 4.31 -10.86 1.78
N LEU A 28 4.81 -10.94 0.54
CA LEU A 28 5.08 -12.23 -0.10
C LEU A 28 6.55 -12.64 0.04
N PHE A 29 7.48 -11.70 -0.14
CA PHE A 29 8.91 -12.02 -0.20
C PHE A 29 9.69 -11.70 1.08
N GLY A 30 9.09 -10.96 2.03
CA GLY A 30 9.74 -10.53 3.26
C GLY A 30 11.05 -9.77 3.00
N GLU A 31 12.04 -10.02 3.87
CA GLU A 31 13.37 -9.41 3.80
C GLU A 31 14.27 -10.03 2.72
N GLU A 32 13.95 -11.24 2.23
CA GLU A 32 14.83 -11.93 1.29
C GLU A 32 14.76 -11.31 -0.12
N TYR A 33 13.57 -10.87 -0.55
CA TYR A 33 13.22 -10.27 -1.86
C TYR A 33 13.81 -10.97 -3.11
N PRO A 34 13.19 -10.82 -4.29
CA PRO A 34 13.73 -11.43 -5.51
C PRO A 34 15.13 -10.87 -5.85
N LYS A 35 16.15 -11.73 -5.82
CA LYS A 35 17.53 -11.33 -6.15
C LYS A 35 17.71 -11.13 -7.66
N PRO A 36 18.58 -10.19 -8.10
CA PRO A 36 18.96 -10.09 -9.50
C PRO A 36 19.41 -11.42 -10.10
N GLY A 37 18.82 -11.81 -11.22
CA GLY A 37 19.10 -13.10 -11.88
C GLY A 37 18.39 -14.31 -11.26
N GLY A 38 17.68 -14.13 -10.14
CA GLY A 38 16.84 -15.17 -9.55
C GLY A 38 15.61 -15.48 -10.40
N LEU A 39 15.14 -16.72 -10.31
CA LEU A 39 13.92 -17.20 -10.93
C LEU A 39 12.88 -17.48 -9.84
N ILE A 40 11.67 -16.96 -10.03
CA ILE A 40 10.53 -17.24 -9.17
C ILE A 40 9.40 -17.75 -10.07
N GLU A 41 8.85 -18.90 -9.72
CA GLU A 41 7.75 -19.52 -10.44
C GLU A 41 6.46 -19.42 -9.62
N PHE A 42 5.39 -18.94 -10.28
CA PHE A 42 4.04 -18.90 -9.70
C PHE A 42 3.20 -20.02 -10.33
N CYS A 43 2.97 -21.09 -9.58
CA CYS A 43 2.19 -22.24 -10.03
C CYS A 43 0.75 -22.19 -9.51
N GLY A 44 -0.18 -22.73 -10.30
CA GLY A 44 -1.58 -22.90 -9.91
C GLY A 44 -2.49 -23.13 -11.10
N GLU A 45 -3.73 -23.54 -10.85
CA GLU A 45 -4.74 -23.79 -11.88
C GLU A 45 -5.10 -22.53 -12.69
N SER A 46 -5.75 -22.70 -13.85
CA SER A 46 -6.28 -21.54 -14.59
C SER A 46 -7.28 -20.77 -13.72
N GLY A 47 -7.26 -19.44 -13.81
CA GLY A 47 -8.14 -18.59 -13.00
C GLY A 47 -7.66 -18.29 -11.57
N THR A 48 -6.52 -18.81 -11.11
CA THR A 48 -5.95 -18.50 -9.77
C THR A 48 -5.24 -17.14 -9.67
N ALA A 49 -5.63 -16.17 -10.49
CA ALA A 49 -5.13 -14.79 -10.47
C ALA A 49 -3.60 -14.61 -10.67
N LYS A 50 -2.90 -15.56 -11.29
CA LYS A 50 -1.45 -15.44 -11.58
C LYS A 50 -1.12 -14.18 -12.38
N THR A 51 -1.85 -13.93 -13.48
CA THR A 51 -1.65 -12.74 -14.32
C THR A 51 -1.91 -11.46 -13.53
N GLU A 52 -2.94 -11.44 -12.69
CA GLU A 52 -3.26 -10.31 -11.82
C GLU A 52 -2.14 -10.04 -10.80
N CYS A 53 -1.57 -11.09 -10.22
CA CYS A 53 -0.42 -11.00 -9.32
C CYS A 53 0.79 -10.38 -10.03
N LEU A 54 1.13 -10.87 -11.23
CA LEU A 54 2.22 -10.33 -12.04
C LEU A 54 1.99 -8.88 -12.46
N LEU A 55 0.75 -8.49 -12.78
CA LEU A 55 0.40 -7.09 -13.05
C LEU A 55 0.64 -6.21 -11.82
N ASN A 56 0.25 -6.68 -10.63
CA ASN A 56 0.44 -5.91 -9.39
C ASN A 56 1.94 -5.74 -9.04
N PHE A 57 2.77 -6.74 -9.36
CA PHE A 57 4.22 -6.60 -9.28
C PHE A 57 4.76 -5.61 -10.32
N ALA A 58 4.29 -5.68 -11.56
CA ALA A 58 4.70 -4.73 -12.60
C ALA A 58 4.40 -3.29 -12.18
N VAL A 59 3.21 -3.02 -11.63
CA VAL A 59 2.84 -1.72 -11.06
C VAL A 59 3.77 -1.31 -9.92
N SER A 60 4.06 -2.22 -8.99
CA SER A 60 4.98 -1.95 -7.88
C SER A 60 6.40 -1.66 -8.37
N CYS A 61 6.86 -2.33 -9.42
CA CYS A 61 8.16 -2.07 -10.03
C CYS A 61 8.19 -0.70 -10.70
N ILE A 62 7.21 -0.38 -11.54
CA ILE A 62 7.22 0.84 -12.37
C ILE A 62 7.07 2.11 -11.53
N LEU A 63 6.23 2.08 -10.48
CA LEU A 63 6.07 3.23 -9.61
C LEU A 63 7.39 3.54 -8.89
N PRO A 64 7.78 4.82 -8.75
CA PRO A 64 8.93 5.19 -7.95
C PRO A 64 8.62 5.02 -6.45
N PRO A 65 9.64 5.05 -5.58
CA PRO A 65 9.41 5.09 -4.13
C PRO A 65 8.64 6.35 -3.71
N ASN A 66 9.01 7.51 -4.28
CA ASN A 66 8.43 8.82 -3.97
C ASN A 66 8.20 9.64 -5.25
N TRP A 67 7.17 10.48 -5.23
CA TRP A 67 6.89 11.44 -6.31
C TRP A 67 6.17 12.68 -5.76
N ASN A 68 6.66 13.88 -6.06
CA ASN A 68 6.07 15.16 -5.61
C ASN A 68 5.71 15.19 -4.10
N GLY A 69 6.57 14.63 -3.24
CA GLY A 69 6.34 14.60 -1.79
C GLY A 69 5.44 13.45 -1.30
N TYR A 70 4.84 12.67 -2.19
CA TYR A 70 4.04 11.49 -1.84
C TYR A 70 4.88 10.21 -1.89
N ALA A 71 4.74 9.37 -0.88
CA ALA A 71 5.30 8.01 -0.88
C ALA A 71 4.40 7.08 -1.70
N LEU A 72 4.84 6.73 -2.91
CA LEU A 72 4.11 5.80 -3.79
C LEU A 72 4.47 4.33 -3.50
N GLY A 73 5.59 4.09 -2.82
CA GLY A 73 5.98 2.76 -2.32
C GLY A 73 6.27 1.76 -3.42
N GLY A 74 6.68 2.23 -4.60
CA GLY A 74 7.20 1.38 -5.68
C GLY A 74 8.73 1.32 -5.68
N VAL A 75 9.28 0.54 -6.62
CA VAL A 75 10.73 0.28 -6.75
C VAL A 75 11.41 1.26 -7.71
N GLY A 76 10.70 1.78 -8.72
CA GLY A 76 11.24 2.66 -9.75
C GLY A 76 12.08 1.93 -10.81
N SER A 77 11.70 0.70 -11.16
CA SER A 77 12.37 -0.16 -12.13
C SER A 77 11.50 -0.45 -13.36
N GLY A 78 12.15 -0.56 -14.52
CA GLY A 78 11.48 -1.00 -15.75
C GLY A 78 11.06 -2.47 -15.71
N VAL A 79 10.01 -2.82 -16.45
CA VAL A 79 9.47 -4.17 -16.54
C VAL A 79 9.33 -4.59 -18.00
N VAL A 80 9.79 -5.80 -18.32
CA VAL A 80 9.48 -6.47 -19.58
C VAL A 80 8.45 -7.55 -19.28
N PHE A 81 7.23 -7.39 -19.78
CA PHE A 81 6.16 -8.36 -19.61
C PHE A 81 5.98 -9.15 -20.92
N ILE A 82 6.22 -10.45 -20.86
CA ILE A 82 6.07 -11.36 -22.02
C ILE A 82 4.76 -12.12 -21.83
N ASP A 83 3.73 -11.72 -22.57
CA ASP A 83 2.44 -12.41 -22.56
C ASP A 83 2.43 -13.53 -23.60
N THR A 84 2.20 -14.75 -23.13
CA THR A 84 2.17 -15.96 -23.96
C THR A 84 0.75 -16.46 -24.23
N GLN A 85 -0.25 -15.91 -23.53
CA GLN A 85 -1.65 -16.36 -23.61
C GLN A 85 -2.60 -15.25 -24.07
N SER A 86 -2.08 -14.07 -24.42
CA SER A 86 -2.86 -12.89 -24.82
C SER A 86 -3.89 -12.47 -23.76
N GLN A 87 -3.58 -12.68 -22.47
CA GLN A 87 -4.43 -12.33 -21.33
C GLN A 87 -4.02 -11.02 -20.66
N PHE A 88 -2.91 -10.41 -21.08
CA PHE A 88 -2.47 -9.11 -20.58
C PHE A 88 -3.43 -8.01 -21.04
N SER A 89 -3.92 -7.21 -20.08
CA SER A 89 -4.76 -6.06 -20.35
C SER A 89 -4.06 -4.78 -19.89
N MET A 90 -3.75 -3.91 -20.85
CA MET A 90 -3.18 -2.58 -20.56
C MET A 90 -4.13 -1.73 -19.71
N LEU A 91 -5.44 -1.83 -19.96
CA LEU A 91 -6.45 -1.13 -19.15
C LEU A 91 -6.40 -1.61 -17.69
N ARG A 92 -6.25 -2.93 -17.46
CA ARG A 92 -6.12 -3.45 -16.09
C ARG A 92 -4.86 -2.92 -15.41
N ALA A 93 -3.73 -2.90 -16.10
CA ALA A 93 -2.48 -2.32 -15.58
C ALA A 93 -2.65 -0.84 -15.22
N PHE A 94 -3.32 -0.06 -16.08
CA PHE A 94 -3.62 1.36 -15.83
C PHE A 94 -4.52 1.54 -14.61
N THR A 95 -5.60 0.77 -14.49
CA THR A 95 -6.49 0.81 -13.32
C THR A 95 -5.74 0.52 -12.03
N LEU A 96 -4.80 -0.44 -12.04
CA LEU A 96 -3.98 -0.76 -10.87
C LEU A 96 -3.00 0.38 -10.53
N LEU A 97 -2.38 1.01 -11.53
CA LEU A 97 -1.52 2.19 -11.35
C LEU A 97 -2.30 3.35 -10.74
N GLU A 98 -3.44 3.71 -11.33
CA GLU A 98 -4.30 4.79 -10.86
C GLU A 98 -4.74 4.54 -9.42
N LYS A 99 -5.21 3.33 -9.12
CA LYS A 99 -5.60 2.96 -7.75
C LYS A 99 -4.45 3.14 -6.75
N ARG A 100 -3.24 2.69 -7.09
CA ARG A 100 -2.04 2.85 -6.22
C ARG A 100 -1.73 4.32 -5.97
N VAL A 101 -1.66 5.13 -7.03
CA VAL A 101 -1.32 6.56 -6.93
C VAL A 101 -2.37 7.31 -6.10
N THR A 102 -3.66 7.15 -6.41
CA THR A 102 -4.75 7.81 -5.69
C THR A 102 -4.83 7.40 -4.23
N SER A 103 -4.55 6.11 -3.93
CA SER A 103 -4.50 5.64 -2.54
C SER A 103 -3.36 6.29 -1.76
N SER A 104 -2.17 6.43 -2.37
CA SER A 104 -1.03 7.11 -1.73
C SER A 104 -1.31 8.60 -1.45
N ILE A 105 -1.97 9.30 -2.38
CA ILE A 105 -2.27 10.74 -2.23
C ILE A 105 -3.36 10.98 -1.19
N SER A 106 -4.39 10.14 -1.16
CA SER A 106 -5.48 10.26 -0.16
C SER A 106 -5.06 9.84 1.24
N SER A 107 -4.08 8.94 1.38
CA SER A 107 -3.60 8.47 2.69
C SER A 107 -2.75 9.51 3.43
N THR A 108 -2.29 10.57 2.75
CA THR A 108 -1.49 11.66 3.36
C THR A 108 -2.32 12.79 3.96
N ASP A 109 -3.66 12.76 3.86
CA ASP A 109 -4.55 13.76 4.45
C ASP A 109 -5.05 13.37 5.86
N VAL A 110 -4.16 13.26 6.85
CA VAL A 110 -4.47 13.50 8.29
C VAL A 110 -3.15 13.89 9.00
N SER A 111 -2.85 15.16 9.26
CA SER A 111 -3.40 15.95 10.37
C SER A 111 -3.04 17.44 10.18
N PRO A 112 -3.94 18.39 10.51
CA PRO A 112 -3.56 19.79 10.54
C PRO A 112 -2.54 20.01 11.67
N VAL A 113 -1.38 20.56 11.31
CA VAL A 113 -0.49 21.18 12.30
C VAL A 113 -1.30 22.26 13.00
N ARG A 114 -1.61 22.07 14.28
CA ARG A 114 -2.19 23.10 15.13
C ARG A 114 -1.09 24.14 15.40
N GLU A 115 -0.86 25.05 14.46
CA GLU A 115 -0.27 26.32 14.81
C GLU A 115 -1.32 27.16 15.55
N GLY A 116 -0.91 27.73 16.68
CA GLY A 116 -1.78 28.48 17.56
C GLY A 116 -2.50 29.60 16.82
N GLY A 117 -3.83 29.57 16.90
CA GLY A 117 -4.68 30.63 16.37
C GLY A 117 -6.13 30.35 16.75
N VAL A 118 -6.69 31.21 17.57
CA VAL A 118 -8.09 31.19 18.01
C VAL A 118 -8.99 31.31 16.76
N LEU A 119 -9.87 30.34 16.52
CA LEU A 119 -10.90 30.46 15.48
C LEU A 119 -12.25 30.74 16.12
N GLN A 120 -12.75 31.93 15.79
CA GLN A 120 -14.09 32.42 16.09
C GLN A 120 -15.13 31.57 15.35
N LEU A 121 -16.21 31.22 16.06
CA LEU A 121 -17.38 30.53 15.51
C LEU A 121 -18.02 31.46 14.46
N ASP A 122 -18.13 31.00 13.22
CA ASP A 122 -19.24 31.23 12.28
C ASP A 122 -18.89 30.59 10.92
N ASP A 123 -19.34 29.36 10.68
CA ASP A 123 -19.97 29.04 9.40
C ASP A 123 -20.85 27.78 9.51
N LEU A 124 -22.16 28.01 9.54
CA LEU A 124 -23.20 27.01 9.44
C LEU A 124 -23.79 27.14 8.03
N THR A 125 -24.23 26.01 7.45
CA THR A 125 -24.90 25.80 6.14
C THR A 125 -23.90 25.34 5.06
N SER A 126 -23.94 24.11 4.57
CA SER A 126 -25.10 23.40 4.01
C SER A 126 -24.77 21.91 3.83
N GLY A 127 -25.71 21.00 4.15
CA GLY A 127 -25.64 19.62 3.67
C GLY A 127 -26.08 18.55 4.67
N SER A 128 -27.39 18.30 4.73
CA SER A 128 -28.05 17.20 5.44
C SER A 128 -27.52 15.82 5.07
N THR A 129 -27.44 14.88 6.03
CA THR A 129 -28.07 13.54 5.94
C THR A 129 -28.06 12.82 7.29
N VAL A 130 -29.27 12.68 7.84
CA VAL A 130 -29.82 11.53 8.57
C VAL A 130 -29.22 11.22 9.95
N GLY A 131 -30.05 11.49 10.95
CA GLY A 131 -29.71 11.35 12.35
C GLY A 131 -29.71 9.93 12.90
N GLN A 132 -29.10 9.81 14.07
CA GLN A 132 -29.61 8.95 15.14
C GLN A 132 -29.55 9.74 16.44
N ARG A 133 -30.74 9.97 16.98
CA ARG A 133 -31.00 10.55 18.28
C ARG A 133 -31.02 9.41 19.28
N LEU A 134 -30.02 9.32 20.14
CA LEU A 134 -30.14 8.63 21.43
C LEU A 134 -29.58 9.58 22.49
N GLY A 135 -30.49 10.17 23.25
CA GLY A 135 -30.16 11.00 24.39
C GLY A 135 -30.05 10.18 25.69
N LEU A 136 -29.33 10.78 26.63
CA LEU A 136 -29.47 10.67 28.09
C LEU A 136 -28.96 9.34 28.69
N HIS A 137 -28.15 9.29 29.77
CA HIS A 137 -28.03 10.16 30.93
C HIS A 137 -26.58 10.29 31.43
N SER A 138 -26.25 11.49 31.93
CA SER A 138 -25.19 11.71 32.90
C SER A 138 -25.70 11.31 34.29
N ALA A 139 -24.93 10.51 35.03
CA ALA A 139 -25.09 10.32 36.46
C ALA A 139 -23.72 10.43 37.13
N ASP A 140 -23.45 11.64 37.59
CA ASP A 140 -22.51 11.95 38.66
C ASP A 140 -22.95 11.25 39.95
N GLN A 141 -22.01 10.55 40.62
CA GLN A 141 -21.98 10.44 42.08
C GLN A 141 -20.67 9.81 42.58
N GLY A 142 -19.92 10.60 43.36
CA GLY A 142 -19.66 10.23 44.75
C GLY A 142 -18.46 9.35 45.09
N THR A 143 -17.31 9.99 45.28
CA THR A 143 -16.33 9.85 46.39
C THR A 143 -16.57 8.77 47.49
N ARG A 144 -15.44 8.17 47.92
CA ARG A 144 -15.11 7.64 49.29
C ARG A 144 -15.65 6.20 49.59
N ARG A 145 -14.94 5.23 50.20
CA ARG A 145 -13.85 5.16 51.21
C ARG A 145 -13.08 3.83 51.14
N LYS A 146 -11.87 3.84 51.71
CA LYS A 146 -10.97 2.72 52.04
C LYS A 146 -11.57 1.74 53.09
N ASN A 147 -11.17 0.47 53.01
CA ASN A 147 -10.96 -0.47 54.13
C ASN A 147 -10.01 -1.59 53.63
N THR A 148 -8.72 -1.62 53.95
CA THR A 148 -8.08 -2.25 55.13
C THR A 148 -8.45 -3.71 55.36
N GLY A 149 -7.57 -4.61 54.93
CA GLY A 149 -7.45 -5.99 55.40
C GLY A 149 -5.99 -6.40 55.34
N LYS A 150 -5.27 -6.18 56.44
CA LYS A 150 -3.96 -6.79 56.71
C LYS A 150 -4.17 -8.10 57.45
N ASP A 151 -3.13 -8.94 57.38
CA ASP A 151 -2.77 -10.04 58.28
C ASP A 151 -3.48 -11.39 58.04
N GLN A 152 -2.82 -12.54 58.14
CA GLN A 152 -1.42 -12.96 58.30
C GLN A 152 -1.41 -14.50 58.20
N ARG A 153 -0.21 -15.06 58.00
CA ARG A 153 0.30 -16.36 58.52
C ARG A 153 0.22 -17.64 57.66
N LEU A 154 1.42 -18.03 57.23
CA LEU A 154 2.04 -19.36 57.27
C LEU A 154 1.25 -20.47 58.00
N THR A 155 1.20 -21.68 57.43
CA THR A 155 2.15 -22.77 57.75
C THR A 155 1.91 -24.02 56.89
N ARG A 156 3.03 -24.58 56.41
CA ARG A 156 3.31 -25.96 55.95
C ARG A 156 2.70 -26.43 54.63
#